data_AF-A0A2E4IF81-F1
#
_entry.id   AF-A0A2E4IF81-F1
#
_cell.length_a   1.000
_cell.length_b   1.000
_cell.length_c   1.000
_cell.angle_alpha   90.00
_cell.angle_beta   90.00
_cell.angle_gamma   90.00
#
_symmetry.space_group_name_H-M   'P 1'
#
loop_
_entity.id
_entity.type
_entity.pdbx_description
1 polymer ?
#
loop_
_entity_poly.entity_id
_entity_poly.type
_entity_poly.pdbx_seq_one_letter_code
_entity_poly.pdbx_strand_id
1 'polypeptide(L)'
;MLDWSAIQFGLIDNGVLALGMIFGVEWGDYLLPKRFKSKAGGAVMGGFIGNLVSDAVAGLAIGLHFTIGVTVGCIIPATLLPFVIKRANSNKPLRIREMISNA
;
A
#
# COMPACT_ATOMS: atom_id res chain seq x y z
N MET A 1 -13.09 -20.47 20.37
CA MET A 1 -11.65 -20.38 20.69
C MET A 1 -10.98 -19.58 19.60
N LEU A 2 -10.06 -18.67 19.95
CA LEU A 2 -9.22 -18.01 18.95
C LEU A 2 -8.30 -19.05 18.31
N ASP A 3 -8.28 -19.10 16.99
CA ASP A 3 -7.38 -19.97 16.25
C ASP A 3 -5.97 -19.34 16.26
N TRP A 4 -5.01 -20.08 16.80
CA TRP A 4 -3.62 -19.62 16.89
C TRP A 4 -3.01 -19.37 15.51
N SER A 5 -3.43 -20.13 14.49
CA SER A 5 -2.98 -19.94 13.11
C SER A 5 -3.47 -18.60 12.54
N ALA A 6 -4.68 -18.18 12.88
CA ALA A 6 -5.24 -16.90 12.48
C ALA A 6 -4.51 -15.71 13.12
N ILE A 7 -4.07 -15.87 14.38
CA ILE A 7 -3.25 -14.84 15.07
C ILE A 7 -1.88 -14.71 14.41
N GLN A 8 -1.21 -15.84 14.11
CA GLN A 8 0.08 -15.83 13.43
C GLN A 8 -0.02 -15.21 12.03
N PHE A 9 -1.05 -15.57 11.27
CA PHE A 9 -1.33 -14.97 9.96
C PHE A 9 -1.51 -13.45 10.08
N GLY A 10 -2.39 -12.99 10.98
CA GLY A 10 -2.66 -11.57 11.16
C GLY A 10 -1.45 -10.77 11.65
N LEU A 11 -0.55 -11.38 12.44
CA LEU A 11 0.69 -10.75 12.88
C LEU A 11 1.69 -10.61 11.73
N ILE A 12 1.83 -11.63 10.88
CA ILE A 12 2.69 -11.61 9.71
C ILE A 12 2.17 -10.58 8.71
N ASP A 13 0.89 -10.64 8.36
CA ASP A 13 0.23 -9.74 7.41
C ASP A 13 0.42 -8.26 7.80
N ASN A 14 -0.09 -7.88 8.97
CA ASN A 14 -0.02 -6.48 9.42
C ASN A 14 1.40 -6.03 9.78
N GLY A 15 2.25 -6.93 10.31
CA GLY A 15 3.62 -6.62 10.69
C GLY A 15 4.50 -6.31 9.48
N VAL A 16 4.49 -7.19 8.46
CA VAL A 16 5.24 -6.99 7.22
C VAL A 16 4.68 -5.80 6.43
N LEU A 17 3.36 -5.60 6.43
CA LEU A 17 2.74 -4.41 5.84
C LEU A 17 3.24 -3.12 6.51
N ALA A 18 3.22 -3.06 7.85
CA ALA A 18 3.64 -1.87 8.59
C ALA A 18 5.13 -1.57 8.35
N LEU A 19 5.99 -2.59 8.38
CA LEU A 19 7.40 -2.44 8.04
C LEU A 19 7.59 -1.96 6.60
N GLY A 20 6.85 -2.55 5.65
CA GLY A 20 6.83 -2.13 4.25
C GLY A 20 6.48 -0.66 4.11
N MET A 21 5.45 -0.18 4.81
CA MET A 21 5.06 1.23 4.80
C MET A 21 6.17 2.14 5.35
N ILE A 22 6.80 1.79 6.46
CA ILE A 22 7.87 2.59 7.08
C ILE A 22 9.09 2.65 6.15
N PHE A 23 9.55 1.51 5.63
CA PHE A 23 10.63 1.48 4.64
C PHE A 23 10.25 2.23 3.37
N GLY A 24 9.00 2.15 2.95
CA GLY A 24 8.46 2.92 1.84
C GLY A 24 8.57 4.44 2.05
N VAL A 25 8.36 4.94 3.27
CA VAL A 25 8.55 6.37 3.59
C VAL A 25 10.00 6.79 3.44
N GLU A 26 10.93 5.96 3.91
CA GLU A 26 12.38 6.26 3.87
C GLU A 26 12.97 6.11 2.47
N TRP A 27 12.54 5.09 1.72
CA TRP A 27 13.09 4.75 0.39
C TRP A 27 12.23 5.26 -0.76
N GLY A 28 11.09 5.90 -0.47
CA GLY A 28 10.16 6.42 -1.46
C GLY A 28 10.80 7.36 -2.46
N ASP A 29 11.82 8.12 -2.04
CA ASP A 29 12.57 9.00 -2.92
C ASP A 29 13.47 8.26 -3.92
N TYR A 30 13.83 7.01 -3.66
CA TYR A 30 14.54 6.13 -4.60
C TYR A 30 13.58 5.31 -5.45
N LEU A 31 12.48 4.85 -4.85
CA LEU A 31 11.53 3.93 -5.49
C LEU A 31 10.53 4.63 -6.41
N LEU A 32 10.22 5.92 -6.18
CA LEU A 32 9.17 6.62 -6.92
C LEU A 32 9.71 7.56 -8.01
N PRO A 33 9.01 7.64 -9.16
CA PRO A 33 9.24 8.69 -10.15
C PRO A 33 9.06 10.08 -9.53
N LYS A 34 9.82 11.08 -10.00
CA LYS A 34 9.80 12.48 -9.48
C LYS A 34 8.39 13.05 -9.26
N ARG A 35 7.43 12.68 -10.12
CA ARG A 35 6.02 13.13 -10.05
C ARG A 35 5.21 12.58 -8.85
N PHE A 36 5.69 11.53 -8.19
CA PHE A 36 5.02 10.86 -7.08
C PHE A 36 5.84 10.85 -5.78
N LYS A 37 7.05 11.42 -5.81
CA LYS A 37 7.92 11.54 -4.63
C LYS A 37 7.22 12.34 -3.54
N SER A 38 6.82 11.62 -2.50
CA SER A 38 6.22 12.14 -1.29
C SER A 38 6.30 11.04 -0.24
N LYS A 39 6.37 11.41 1.04
CA LYS A 39 6.32 10.43 2.14
C LYS A 39 5.08 9.55 2.06
N ALA A 40 3.93 10.13 1.70
CA ALA A 40 2.68 9.39 1.51
C ALA A 40 2.76 8.42 0.32
N GLY A 41 3.29 8.85 -0.82
CA GLY A 41 3.50 7.98 -1.98
C GLY A 41 4.45 6.83 -1.66
N GLY A 42 5.51 7.13 -0.92
CA GLY A 42 6.48 6.15 -0.41
C GLY A 42 5.81 5.11 0.49
N ALA A 43 5.05 5.56 1.49
CA ALA A 43 4.29 4.69 2.39
C ALA A 43 3.32 3.77 1.63
N VAL A 44 2.62 4.31 0.64
CA VAL A 44 1.67 3.55 -0.18
C VAL A 44 2.39 2.48 -1.02
N MET A 45 3.50 2.83 -1.66
CA MET A 45 4.29 1.88 -2.45
C MET A 45 4.88 0.78 -1.56
N GLY A 46 5.46 1.17 -0.43
CA GLY A 46 6.02 0.23 0.55
C GLY A 46 4.96 -0.66 1.19
N GLY A 47 3.78 -0.13 1.50
CA GLY A 47 2.65 -0.90 1.98
C GLY A 47 2.17 -1.95 0.98
N PHE A 48 2.10 -1.59 -0.31
CA PHE A 48 1.75 -2.55 -1.37
C PHE A 48 2.77 -3.69 -1.50
N ILE A 49 4.07 -3.36 -1.47
CA ILE A 49 5.14 -4.36 -1.52
C ILE A 49 5.09 -5.24 -0.26
N GLY A 50 4.96 -4.63 0.92
CA GLY A 50 4.87 -5.33 2.19
C GLY A 50 3.69 -6.29 2.22
N ASN A 51 2.50 -5.84 1.80
CA ASN A 51 1.31 -6.66 1.73
C ASN A 51 1.50 -7.84 0.77
N LEU A 52 2.02 -7.60 -0.45
CA LEU A 52 2.27 -8.67 -1.42
C LEU A 52 3.28 -9.71 -0.91
N VAL A 53 4.36 -9.28 -0.25
CA VAL A 53 5.35 -10.19 0.34
C VAL A 53 4.74 -10.98 1.48
N SER A 54 3.98 -10.33 2.36
CA SER A 54 3.38 -10.98 3.52
C SER A 54 2.36 -12.04 3.12
N ASP A 55 1.45 -11.68 2.22
CA ASP A 55 0.43 -12.55 1.67
C ASP A 55 1.03 -13.76 0.92
N ALA A 56 2.12 -13.56 0.19
CA ALA A 56 2.83 -14.64 -0.48
C ALA A 56 3.50 -15.59 0.54
N VAL A 57 4.18 -15.06 1.56
CA VAL A 57 4.83 -15.86 2.62
C VAL A 57 3.79 -16.63 3.43
N ALA A 58 2.69 -15.97 3.80
CA ALA A 58 1.61 -16.59 4.55
C ALA A 58 0.86 -17.62 3.70
N GLY A 59 0.66 -17.34 2.41
CA GLY A 59 0.07 -18.27 1.46
C GLY A 59 0.88 -19.55 1.26
N LEU A 60 2.22 -19.48 1.33
CA LEU A 60 3.09 -20.66 1.19
C LEU A 60 2.85 -21.69 2.31
N ALA A 61 2.45 -21.24 3.50
CA ALA A 61 2.09 -22.13 4.60
C ALA A 61 0.78 -22.90 4.35
N ILE A 62 -0.08 -22.41 3.44
CA ILE A 62 -1.36 -23.04 3.07
C ILE A 62 -1.19 -23.92 1.83
N GLY A 63 -0.40 -23.47 0.86
CA GLY A 63 -0.08 -24.24 -0.34
C GLY A 63 0.23 -23.39 -1.57
N LEU A 64 0.96 -23.97 -2.51
CA LEU A 64 1.48 -23.26 -3.68
C LEU A 64 0.38 -22.66 -4.57
N HIS A 65 -0.72 -23.39 -4.80
CA HIS A 65 -1.82 -22.91 -5.62
C HIS A 65 -2.55 -21.71 -4.99
N PHE A 66 -2.72 -21.73 -3.66
CA PHE A 66 -3.29 -20.61 -2.90
C PHE A 66 -2.37 -19.39 -2.92
N THR A 67 -1.06 -19.61 -2.74
CA THR A 67 -0.03 -18.57 -2.82
C THR A 67 -0.07 -17.83 -4.14
N ILE A 68 -0.13 -18.57 -5.26
CA ILE A 68 -0.18 -17.96 -6.60
C ILE A 68 -1.46 -17.13 -6.77
N GLY A 69 -2.61 -17.68 -6.37
CA GLY A 69 -3.89 -16.99 -6.45
C GLY A 69 -3.91 -15.68 -5.64
N VAL A 70 -3.41 -15.71 -4.41
CA VAL A 70 -3.28 -14.54 -3.55
C VAL A 70 -2.28 -13.53 -4.12
N THR A 71 -1.10 -13.97 -4.54
CA THR A 71 -0.07 -13.08 -5.11
C THR A 71 -0.61 -12.33 -6.34
N VAL A 72 -1.30 -13.03 -7.24
CA VAL A 72 -1.95 -12.41 -8.41
C VAL A 72 -3.08 -11.48 -7.99
N GLY A 73 -3.88 -11.88 -7.00
CA GLY A 73 -4.96 -11.09 -6.42
C GLY A 73 -4.48 -9.74 -5.86
N CYS A 74 -3.30 -9.70 -5.22
CA CYS A 74 -2.71 -8.48 -4.65
C CYS A 74 -2.17 -7.52 -5.72
N ILE A 75 -1.81 -8.02 -6.91
CA ILE A 75 -1.35 -7.18 -8.02
C ILE A 75 -2.50 -6.37 -8.65
N ILE A 76 -3.72 -6.92 -8.68
CA ILE A 76 -4.90 -6.25 -9.26
C ILE A 76 -5.15 -4.87 -8.63
N PRO A 77 -5.33 -4.71 -7.30
CA PRO A 77 -5.51 -3.40 -6.68
C PRO A 77 -4.27 -2.50 -6.83
N ALA A 78 -3.06 -3.06 -6.89
CA ALA A 78 -1.84 -2.29 -7.14
C ALA A 78 -1.89 -1.57 -8.50
N THR A 79 -2.43 -2.23 -9.53
CA THR A 79 -2.64 -1.62 -10.86
C THR A 79 -3.76 -0.58 -10.90
N LEU A 80 -4.77 -0.69 -10.02
CA LEU A 80 -5.89 0.25 -9.94
C LEU A 80 -5.56 1.51 -9.13
N LEU A 81 -4.58 1.43 -8.24
CA LEU A 81 -4.15 2.53 -7.37
C LEU A 81 -3.87 3.87 -8.09
N PRO A 82 -3.10 3.94 -9.19
CA PRO A 82 -2.87 5.21 -9.89
C PRO A 82 -4.17 5.85 -10.42
N PHE A 83 -5.17 5.04 -10.80
CA PHE A 83 -6.46 5.55 -11.25
C PHE A 83 -7.27 6.15 -10.10
N VAL A 84 -7.27 5.49 -8.94
CA VAL A 84 -7.94 5.99 -7.73
C VAL A 84 -7.30 7.29 -7.24
N ILE A 85 -5.96 7.35 -7.19
CA ILE A 85 -5.22 8.55 -6.78
C ILE A 85 -5.49 9.72 -7.74
N LYS A 86 -5.52 9.46 -9.05
CA LYS A 86 -5.84 10.48 -10.06
C LYS A 86 -7.24 11.05 -9.82
N ARG A 87 -8.24 10.18 -9.62
CA ARG A 87 -9.63 10.59 -9.37
C ARG A 87 -9.79 11.34 -8.06
N ALA A 88 -9.12 10.91 -6.99
CA ALA A 88 -9.16 11.59 -5.69
C ALA A 88 -8.57 13.02 -5.76
N ASN A 89 -7.48 13.22 -6.52
CA ASN A 89 -6.89 14.54 -6.69
C ASN A 89 -7.76 15.49 -7.55
N SER A 90 -8.56 14.98 -8.47
CA SER A 90 -9.49 15.79 -9.29
C SER A 90 -10.64 16.42 -8.49
N ASN A 91 -10.92 15.94 -7.27
CA ASN A 91 -12.01 16.42 -6.41
C ASN A 91 -11.55 17.38 -5.29
N LYS A 92 -10.35 17.97 -5.38
CA LYS A 92 -9.93 18.94 -4.35
C LYS A 92 -10.78 20.22 -4.45
N PRO A 93 -11.50 20.63 -3.39
CA PRO A 93 -12.08 21.97 -3.35
C PRO A 93 -10.95 23.00 -3.39
N LEU A 94 -11.12 24.04 -4.21
CA LEU A 94 -10.19 25.15 -4.40
C LEU A 94 -9.72 25.70 -3.04
N ARG A 95 -8.39 25.74 -2.84
CA ARG A 95 -7.79 26.23 -1.60
C ARG A 95 -8.14 27.72 -1.41
N ILE A 96 -8.71 28.02 -0.24
CA ILE A 96 -9.07 29.32 0.36
C ILE A 96 -8.03 30.46 0.21
N ARG A 97 -6.81 30.19 -0.29
CA ARG A 97 -5.78 31.22 -0.51
C ARG A 97 -6.17 32.28 -1.55
N GLU A 98 -7.10 32.01 -2.45
CA GLU A 98 -7.60 33.02 -3.41
C GLU A 98 -8.71 33.93 -2.83
N MET A 99 -9.39 33.53 -1.74
CA MET A 99 -10.44 34.36 -1.11
C MET A 99 -9.86 35.44 -0.19
N ILE A 100 -8.67 35.24 0.36
CA ILE A 100 -8.01 36.20 1.27
C ILE A 100 -7.21 37.26 0.49
N SER A 101 -6.86 36.99 -0.77
CA SER A 101 -6.11 37.94 -1.61
C SER A 101 -6.98 39.01 -2.27
N ASN A 102 -8.32 38.90 -2.17
CA ASN A 102 -9.29 39.82 -2.79
C ASN A 102 -10.32 40.37 -1.76
N ALA A 103 -10.03 40.23 -0.46
CA ALA A 103 -10.79 40.83 0.63
C ALA A 103 -9.94 41.88 1.34
#